data_AF-A0AAN8AQK4-F1
#
_entry.id   AF-A0AAN8AQK4-F1
#
_cell.length_a   1.000
_cell.length_b   1.000
_cell.length_c   1.000
_cell.angle_alpha   90.00
_cell.angle_beta   90.00
_cell.angle_gamma   90.00
#
_symmetry.space_group_name_H-M   'P 1'
#
loop_
_entity.id
_entity.type
_entity.pdbx_description
1 polymer ?
#
loop_
_entity_poly.entity_id
_entity_poly.type
_entity_poly.pdbx_seq_one_letter_code
_entity_poly.pdbx_strand_id
1 'polypeptide(L)'
;MSSSASPEASCQLDSRYWKITTSDGKVEGVQGPGVVGEFPIMTPGKVHEYASCTTFSTPSEYMEGFYAFHRLANKEEVFDVEIPRFHMVCPPFREPVVRTQKASSRRIDDPDDDGELFDGDGDDFGDLRGINMAALEGALCPRHI
;
A
#
# COMPACT_ATOMS: atom_id res chain seq x y z
N MET A 1 -5.25 11.88 27.71
CA MET A 1 -6.41 12.27 26.89
C MET A 1 -7.21 13.31 27.68
N SER A 2 -7.17 14.58 27.29
CA SER A 2 -7.80 15.66 28.07
C SER A 2 -9.32 15.65 27.87
N SER A 3 -10.07 15.33 28.92
CA SER A 3 -11.54 15.29 28.95
C SER A 3 -12.19 16.67 29.09
N SER A 4 -11.43 17.77 28.93
CA SER A 4 -11.91 19.14 29.16
C SER A 4 -12.13 19.95 27.88
N ALA A 5 -12.11 19.33 26.71
CA ALA A 5 -12.28 20.05 25.46
C ALA A 5 -13.76 20.38 25.22
N SER A 6 -14.10 21.66 25.29
CA SER A 6 -15.44 22.19 24.99
C SER A 6 -15.85 21.83 23.55
N PRO A 7 -17.14 21.49 23.29
CA PRO A 7 -17.65 21.26 21.92
C PRO A 7 -17.46 22.47 20.99
N GLU A 8 -17.20 23.67 21.52
CA GLU A 8 -16.83 24.86 20.74
C GLU A 8 -15.49 24.72 20.00
N ALA A 9 -14.63 23.77 20.41
CA ALA A 9 -13.36 23.52 19.74
C ALA A 9 -13.50 22.71 18.43
N SER A 10 -14.72 22.39 18.01
CA SER A 10 -14.97 21.60 16.79
C SER A 10 -14.55 22.36 15.53
N CYS A 11 -13.98 21.64 14.57
CA CYS A 11 -13.52 22.18 13.29
C CYS A 11 -13.91 21.27 12.13
N GLN A 12 -13.91 21.80 10.90
CA GLN A 12 -14.16 21.02 9.69
C GLN A 12 -13.00 21.16 8.72
N LEU A 13 -12.63 20.05 8.09
CA LEU A 13 -11.63 20.02 7.04
C LEU A 13 -12.17 20.67 5.76
N ASP A 14 -11.45 21.64 5.22
CA ASP A 14 -11.80 22.32 3.97
C ASP A 14 -10.99 21.79 2.79
N SER A 15 -9.68 21.72 2.94
CA SER A 15 -8.79 21.36 1.84
C SER A 15 -7.51 20.70 2.34
N ARG A 16 -6.82 20.07 1.41
CA ARG A 16 -5.50 19.46 1.62
C ARG A 16 -4.50 20.05 0.66
N TYR A 17 -3.27 20.20 1.14
CA TYR A 17 -2.11 20.47 0.31
C TYR A 17 -1.04 19.41 0.59
N TRP A 18 -0.53 18.81 -0.47
CA TRP A 18 0.58 17.86 -0.44
C TRP A 18 1.73 18.39 -1.28
N LYS A 19 2.92 18.27 -0.71
CA LYS A 19 4.20 18.48 -1.37
C LYS A 19 4.92 17.15 -1.44
N ILE A 20 5.06 16.65 -2.66
CA ILE A 20 5.69 15.37 -2.96
C ILE A 20 7.07 15.66 -3.51
N THR A 21 8.11 15.08 -2.93
CA THR A 21 9.48 15.23 -3.44
C THR A 21 10.06 13.87 -3.80
N THR A 22 10.50 13.76 -5.05
CA THR A 22 11.16 12.57 -5.60
C THR A 22 12.64 12.51 -5.24
N SER A 23 13.27 11.34 -5.35
CA SER A 23 14.72 11.20 -5.14
C SER A 23 15.57 12.08 -6.05
N ASP A 24 15.05 12.36 -7.24
CA ASP A 24 15.73 13.15 -8.28
C ASP A 24 15.60 14.66 -8.04
N GLY A 25 14.97 15.06 -6.92
CA GLY A 25 14.78 16.45 -6.53
C GLY A 25 13.59 17.15 -7.19
N LYS A 26 12.80 16.45 -8.02
CA LYS A 26 11.56 17.00 -8.58
C LYS A 26 10.50 17.10 -7.48
N VAL A 27 9.83 18.25 -7.42
CA VAL A 27 8.75 18.55 -6.48
C VAL A 27 7.42 18.68 -7.22
N GLU A 28 6.39 18.01 -6.72
CA GLU A 28 4.99 18.11 -7.20
C GLU A 28 4.10 18.61 -6.05
N GLY A 29 3.27 19.61 -6.34
CA GLY A 29 2.26 20.13 -5.41
C GLY A 29 0.88 19.62 -5.81
N VAL A 30 0.18 18.96 -4.87
CA VAL A 30 -1.21 18.51 -5.06
C VAL A 30 -2.08 19.24 -4.06
N GLN A 31 -2.99 20.07 -4.57
CA GLN A 31 -3.97 20.78 -3.76
C GLN A 31 -5.38 20.36 -4.17
N GLY A 32 -6.28 20.20 -3.21
CA GLY A 32 -7.67 19.89 -3.52
C GLY A 32 -8.60 19.98 -2.31
N PRO A 33 -9.91 20.03 -2.56
CA PRO A 33 -10.91 20.12 -1.51
C PRO A 33 -11.06 18.78 -0.76
N GLY A 34 -11.26 18.85 0.55
CA GLY A 34 -11.50 17.70 1.42
C GLY A 34 -10.41 16.63 1.39
N VAL A 35 -10.77 15.41 1.78
CA VAL A 35 -9.98 14.17 1.66
C VAL A 35 -10.87 13.08 1.08
N VAL A 36 -10.43 12.38 0.04
CA VAL A 36 -11.19 11.30 -0.63
C VAL A 36 -12.66 11.65 -1.00
N GLY A 37 -12.95 12.94 -1.23
CA GLY A 37 -14.30 13.44 -1.53
C GLY A 37 -15.14 13.82 -0.31
N GLU A 38 -14.58 13.70 0.90
CA GLU A 38 -15.23 14.01 2.17
C GLU A 38 -14.67 15.28 2.83
N PHE A 39 -15.51 15.95 3.61
CA PHE A 39 -15.17 17.13 4.41
C PHE A 39 -15.46 16.84 5.90
N PRO A 40 -14.64 16.00 6.56
CA PRO A 40 -14.91 15.52 7.90
C PRO A 40 -14.96 16.66 8.92
N ILE A 41 -15.97 16.58 9.79
CA ILE A 41 -16.08 17.43 10.97
C ILE A 41 -15.40 16.73 12.15
N MET A 42 -14.45 17.41 12.78
CA MET A 42 -13.69 16.97 13.94
C MET A 42 -14.28 17.58 15.20
N THR A 43 -14.78 16.73 16.09
CA THR A 43 -15.17 17.10 17.46
C THR A 43 -14.13 16.56 18.43
N PRO A 44 -14.00 17.12 19.64
CA PRO A 44 -13.05 16.59 20.61
C PRO A 44 -13.21 15.09 20.87
N GLY A 45 -12.11 14.34 20.76
CA GLY A 45 -12.10 12.88 20.93
C GLY A 45 -12.51 12.07 19.69
N LYS A 46 -12.99 12.72 18.63
CA LYS A 46 -13.31 12.04 17.36
C LYS A 46 -12.02 11.76 16.58
N VAL A 47 -11.96 10.56 16.00
CA VAL A 47 -10.92 10.15 15.07
C VAL A 47 -11.56 9.96 13.69
N HIS A 48 -10.86 10.42 12.65
CA HIS A 48 -11.22 10.17 11.26
C HIS A 48 -10.01 9.57 10.56
N GLU A 49 -10.20 8.42 9.92
CA GLU A 49 -9.17 7.67 9.21
C GLU A 49 -9.62 7.47 7.77
N TYR A 50 -8.69 7.64 6.83
CA TYR A 50 -8.91 7.40 5.42
C TYR A 50 -7.65 6.79 4.80
N ALA A 51 -7.81 6.13 3.65
CA ALA A 51 -6.71 5.60 2.87
C ALA A 51 -6.69 6.24 1.48
N SER A 52 -5.51 6.62 1.01
CA SER A 52 -5.27 7.07 -0.36
C SER A 52 -4.04 6.38 -0.92
N CYS A 53 -3.87 6.42 -2.23
CA CYS A 53 -2.69 5.92 -2.91
C CYS A 53 -2.11 6.97 -3.85
N THR A 54 -0.85 6.80 -4.18
CA THR A 54 -0.11 7.62 -5.13
C THR A 54 0.94 6.74 -5.80
N THR A 55 1.34 7.12 -7.00
CA THR A 55 2.29 6.38 -7.83
C THR A 55 3.50 7.23 -8.08
N PHE A 56 4.68 6.63 -8.04
CA PHE A 56 5.91 7.34 -8.32
C PHE A 56 6.80 6.60 -9.32
N SER A 57 7.69 7.36 -9.94
CA SER A 57 8.68 6.85 -10.88
C SER A 57 9.99 6.44 -10.22
N THR A 58 10.23 6.86 -8.97
CA THR A 58 11.47 6.55 -8.24
C THR A 58 11.20 5.53 -7.13
N PRO A 59 12.22 4.79 -6.65
CA PRO A 59 12.03 3.78 -5.61
C PRO A 59 11.97 4.38 -4.19
N SER A 60 12.25 5.67 -4.04
CA SER A 60 12.28 6.36 -2.74
C SER A 60 11.83 7.81 -2.89
N GLU A 61 10.77 8.17 -2.18
CA GLU A 61 10.25 9.55 -2.10
C GLU A 61 9.87 9.92 -0.67
N TYR A 62 9.54 11.20 -0.48
CA TYR A 62 8.86 11.65 0.73
C TYR A 62 7.72 12.60 0.41
N MET A 63 6.74 12.63 1.31
CA MET A 63 5.59 13.52 1.25
C MET A 63 5.49 14.30 2.54
N GLU A 64 5.09 15.56 2.42
CA GLU A 64 4.78 16.47 3.51
C GLU A 64 3.64 17.38 3.07
N GLY A 65 2.99 18.08 4.00
CA GLY A 65 1.86 18.92 3.62
C GLY A 65 1.11 19.49 4.82
N PHE A 66 -0.11 19.90 4.57
CA PHE A 66 -1.02 20.34 5.61
C PHE A 66 -2.48 20.17 5.19
N TYR A 67 -3.34 20.17 6.19
CA TYR A 67 -4.78 20.26 6.05
C TYR A 67 -5.26 21.64 6.51
N ALA A 68 -6.07 22.31 5.71
CA ALA A 68 -6.71 23.55 6.12
C ALA A 68 -8.07 23.23 6.77
N PHE A 69 -8.28 23.75 7.96
CA PHE A 69 -9.51 23.62 8.73
C PHE A 69 -10.11 24.98 9.04
N HIS A 70 -11.43 25.06 9.18
CA HIS A 70 -12.10 26.19 9.83
C HIS A 70 -12.79 25.76 11.12
N ARG A 71 -12.95 26.69 12.06
CA ARG A 71 -13.78 26.46 13.27
C ARG A 71 -15.26 26.43 12.91
N LEU A 72 -16.02 25.49 13.47
CA LEU A 72 -17.48 25.48 13.25
C LEU A 72 -18.19 26.70 13.85
N ALA A 73 -17.64 27.26 14.93
CA ALA A 73 -18.16 28.46 15.57
C ALA A 73 -17.95 29.73 14.72
N ASN A 74 -16.86 29.78 13.94
CA ASN A 74 -16.53 30.89 13.06
C ASN A 74 -15.80 30.41 11.80
N LYS A 75 -16.48 30.48 10.65
CA LYS A 75 -15.93 30.07 9.35
C LYS A 75 -14.75 30.92 8.86
N GLU A 76 -14.60 32.13 9.37
CA GLU A 76 -13.47 33.01 9.01
C GLU A 76 -12.18 32.61 9.76
N GLU A 77 -12.29 31.86 10.86
CA GLU A 77 -11.15 31.36 11.61
C GLU A 77 -10.64 30.06 10.98
N VAL A 78 -9.74 30.24 10.00
CA VAL A 78 -9.05 29.14 9.29
C VAL A 78 -7.66 28.93 9.90
N PHE A 79 -7.26 27.66 10.03
CA PHE A 79 -5.95 27.27 10.51
C PHE A 79 -5.46 25.99 9.82
N ASP A 80 -4.14 25.86 9.74
CA ASP A 80 -3.49 24.72 9.11
C ASP A 80 -3.03 23.69 10.15
N VAL A 81 -3.21 22.42 9.81
CA VAL A 81 -2.70 21.27 10.57
C VAL A 81 -1.63 20.58 9.74
N GLU A 82 -0.39 20.66 10.20
CA GLU A 82 0.76 20.10 9.50
C GLU A 82 0.69 18.57 9.40
N ILE A 83 0.99 18.06 8.22
CA ILE A 83 1.23 16.64 7.99
C ILE A 83 2.75 16.43 8.02
N PRO A 84 3.26 15.67 9.01
CA PRO A 84 4.69 15.46 9.13
C PRO A 84 5.24 14.73 7.92
N ARG A 85 6.50 15.02 7.59
CA ARG A 85 7.18 14.32 6.51
C ARG A 85 7.25 12.82 6.79
N PHE A 86 6.81 12.01 5.82
CA PHE A 86 7.01 10.58 5.82
C PHE A 86 7.64 10.11 4.51
N HIS A 87 8.39 9.01 4.60
CA HIS A 87 9.10 8.42 3.47
C HIS A 87 8.37 7.20 2.94
N MET A 88 8.36 7.05 1.61
CA MET A 88 7.91 5.85 0.94
C MET A 88 9.11 5.25 0.25
N VAL A 89 9.46 4.03 0.63
CA VAL A 89 10.64 3.33 0.12
C VAL A 89 10.19 1.97 -0.34
N CYS A 90 10.46 1.66 -1.61
CA CYS A 90 10.27 0.33 -2.16
C CYS A 90 11.34 -0.61 -1.55
N PRO A 91 10.94 -1.65 -0.81
CA PRO A 91 11.89 -2.63 -0.29
C PRO A 91 12.66 -3.29 -1.43
N PRO A 92 13.93 -3.69 -1.21
CA PRO A 92 14.66 -4.44 -2.22
C PRO A 92 13.94 -5.75 -2.53
N PHE A 93 14.08 -6.21 -3.78
CA PHE A 93 13.62 -7.54 -4.16
C PHE A 93 14.27 -8.60 -3.25
N ARG A 94 13.46 -9.49 -2.70
CA ARG A 94 13.92 -10.59 -1.85
C ARG A 94 13.74 -11.91 -2.60
N GLU A 95 14.85 -12.61 -2.83
CA GLU A 95 14.78 -13.96 -3.38
C GLU A 95 14.08 -14.91 -2.39
N PRO A 96 13.17 -15.78 -2.87
CA PRO A 96 12.56 -16.80 -2.03
C PRO A 96 13.64 -17.78 -1.58
N VAL A 97 13.74 -18.01 -0.27
CA VAL A 97 14.64 -19.03 0.27
C VAL A 97 14.11 -20.41 -0.16
N VAL A 98 14.75 -21.02 -1.15
CA VAL A 98 14.46 -22.39 -1.56
C VAL A 98 14.86 -23.31 -0.40
N ARG A 99 13.87 -23.90 0.27
CA ARG A 99 14.10 -24.97 1.26
C ARG A 99 14.62 -26.19 0.51
N THR A 100 15.94 -26.32 0.45
CA THR A 100 16.58 -27.58 0.05
C THR A 100 16.31 -28.57 1.18
N GLN A 101 15.32 -29.45 1.00
CA GLN A 101 15.18 -30.62 1.85
C GLN A 101 16.39 -31.51 1.58
N LYS A 102 17.31 -31.57 2.54
CA LYS A 102 18.37 -32.56 2.55
C LYS A 102 17.70 -33.92 2.73
N ALA A 103 17.53 -34.66 1.63
CA ALA A 103 17.12 -36.05 1.68
C ALA A 103 18.16 -36.82 2.51
N SER A 104 17.84 -37.11 3.77
CA SER A 104 18.56 -38.10 4.57
C SER A 104 17.73 -39.38 4.57
N SER A 105 17.74 -40.12 3.46
CA SER A 105 17.34 -41.52 3.49
C SER A 105 18.52 -42.32 4.07
N ARG A 106 18.29 -42.90 5.25
CA ARG A 106 19.16 -43.92 5.83
C ARG A 106 19.11 -45.15 4.92
N ARG A 107 20.27 -45.76 4.68
CA ARG A 107 20.42 -47.05 4.01
C ARG A 107 19.62 -48.09 4.79
N ILE A 108 18.78 -48.84 4.10
CA ILE A 108 18.33 -50.16 4.51
C ILE A 108 18.96 -51.10 3.47
N ASP A 109 20.01 -51.79 3.90
CA ASP A 109 20.57 -52.93 3.20
C ASP A 109 19.66 -54.13 3.50
N ASP A 110 18.99 -54.69 2.49
CA ASP A 110 18.49 -56.07 2.52
C ASP A 110 18.56 -56.65 1.09
N PRO A 111 19.24 -57.79 0.89
CA PRO A 111 19.38 -58.45 -0.40
C PRO A 111 18.24 -59.44 -0.67
N ASP A 112 18.03 -59.72 -1.95
CA ASP A 112 17.20 -60.81 -2.51
C ASP A 112 15.69 -60.54 -2.64
N ASP A 113 15.27 -59.99 -3.80
CA ASP A 113 13.98 -60.34 -4.43
C ASP A 113 14.06 -60.10 -5.95
N ASP A 114 13.71 -61.13 -6.70
CA ASP A 114 13.91 -61.35 -8.13
C ASP A 114 12.64 -61.11 -8.97
N GLY A 115 12.82 -60.45 -10.13
CA GLY A 115 11.80 -60.32 -11.20
C GLY A 115 10.87 -59.11 -11.01
N GLU A 116 10.47 -58.32 -12.02
CA GLU A 116 10.30 -58.54 -13.45
C GLU A 116 10.32 -57.17 -14.16
N LEU A 117 10.79 -57.15 -15.40
CA LEU A 117 10.74 -56.01 -16.32
C LEU A 117 9.34 -55.90 -16.93
N PHE A 118 8.68 -54.75 -16.80
CA PHE A 118 7.51 -54.41 -17.63
C PHE A 118 7.70 -53.02 -18.25
N ASP A 119 7.75 -53.01 -19.59
CA ASP A 119 7.90 -51.87 -20.49
C ASP A 119 6.57 -51.11 -20.72
N GLY A 120 6.64 -49.77 -20.80
CA GLY A 120 5.73 -48.83 -21.53
C GLY A 120 4.26 -48.75 -21.09
N ASP A 121 3.47 -47.67 -21.24
CA ASP A 121 3.56 -46.36 -21.89
C ASP A 121 2.36 -45.51 -21.37
N GLY A 122 2.52 -44.17 -21.27
CA GLY A 122 1.44 -43.13 -21.26
C GLY A 122 0.42 -43.14 -20.11
N ASP A 123 -0.26 -42.07 -19.67
CA ASP A 123 -0.38 -40.67 -20.05
C ASP A 123 -1.33 -40.03 -19.01
N ASP A 124 -0.90 -39.04 -18.22
CA ASP A 124 -1.83 -38.10 -17.56
C ASP A 124 -1.07 -36.84 -17.11
N PHE A 125 -1.16 -35.77 -17.90
CA PHE A 125 -0.84 -34.44 -17.39
C PHE A 125 -1.77 -33.42 -18.01
N GLY A 126 -2.73 -32.96 -17.19
CA GLY A 126 -3.62 -31.86 -17.48
C GLY A 126 -2.85 -30.58 -17.77
N ASP A 127 -3.09 -30.04 -18.96
CA ASP A 127 -2.56 -28.78 -19.45
C ASP A 127 -3.41 -27.61 -18.92
N LEU A 128 -2.84 -26.81 -18.01
CA LEU A 128 -3.27 -25.44 -17.75
C LEU A 128 -2.07 -24.49 -17.92
N ARG A 129 -1.42 -24.53 -19.09
CA ARG A 129 -0.67 -23.38 -19.58
C ARG A 129 -1.60 -22.45 -20.35
N GLY A 130 -2.12 -21.42 -19.69
CA GLY A 130 -3.07 -20.53 -20.35
C GLY A 130 -3.35 -19.18 -19.69
N ILE A 131 -2.51 -18.69 -18.77
CA ILE A 131 -2.67 -17.31 -18.29
C ILE A 131 -1.70 -16.43 -19.09
N ASN A 132 -2.24 -15.87 -20.15
CA ASN A 132 -1.62 -14.89 -21.02
C ASN A 132 -1.27 -13.61 -20.23
N MET A 133 0.01 -13.23 -20.19
CA MET A 133 0.53 -12.01 -19.55
C MET A 133 0.24 -10.74 -20.40
N ALA A 134 -1.01 -10.53 -20.82
CA ALA A 134 -1.39 -9.42 -21.70
C ALA A 134 -2.64 -8.65 -21.23
N ALA A 135 -2.89 -8.58 -19.91
CA ALA A 135 -4.06 -7.89 -19.35
C ALA A 135 -3.70 -6.92 -18.21
N LEU A 136 -2.63 -6.14 -18.36
CA LEU A 136 -2.26 -5.08 -17.41
C LEU A 136 -2.24 -3.66 -18.04
N GLU A 137 -2.86 -3.47 -19.20
CA GLU A 137 -3.28 -2.12 -19.61
C GLU A 137 -4.60 -1.78 -18.93
N GLY A 138 -4.52 -1.23 -17.71
CA GLY A 138 -5.72 -0.78 -16.99
C GLY A 138 -5.54 -0.52 -15.50
N ALA A 139 -4.40 -0.88 -14.90
CA ALA A 139 -4.15 -0.65 -13.47
C ALA A 139 -3.65 0.77 -13.13
N LEU A 140 -4.09 1.78 -13.88
CA LEU A 140 -3.86 3.17 -13.51
C LEU A 140 -4.97 3.61 -12.55
N CYS A 141 -4.57 3.97 -11.33
CA CYS A 141 -5.46 4.63 -10.37
C CYS A 141 -6.06 5.88 -11.03
N PRO A 142 -7.39 6.08 -11.01
CA PRO A 142 -7.99 7.26 -11.60
C PRO A 142 -7.42 8.50 -10.93
N ARG A 143 -6.71 9.33 -11.70
CA ARG A 143 -6.33 10.68 -11.25
C ARG A 143 -7.63 11.46 -11.08
N HIS A 144 -8.11 11.57 -9.85
CA HIS A 144 -9.20 12.47 -9.50
C HIS A 144 -8.68 13.90 -9.66
N ILE A 145 -9.17 14.58 -10.69
CA ILE A 145 -9.28 16.04 -10.78
C ILE A 145 -10.45 16.47 -9.90
#